data_AF-A0A537J7G2-F1
#
_entry.id   AF-A0A537J7G2-F1
#
_cell.length_a   1.000
_cell.length_b   1.000
_cell.length_c   1.000
_cell.angle_alpha   90.00
_cell.angle_beta   90.00
_cell.angle_gamma   90.00
#
_symmetry.space_group_name_H-M   'P 1'
#
loop_
_entity.id
_entity.type
_entity.pdbx_description
1 polymer ?
#
loop_
_entity_poly.entity_id
_entity_poly.type
_entity_poly.pdbx_seq_one_letter_code
_entity_poly.pdbx_strand_id
1 'polypeptide(L)'
;MKTSPISFAGTILLLLLCNYTKAQSFGTTASAIWITDCNQSNFFNTSGNAADLIGPPGNVFNNTNFGVHTQNSGTLILRGAQVKTFKNPASSNVCSVRMYYRVYPQSGGPGSFSSIDLPFLEDCNAGTGVFPSGGTCVAGDQKWQRVIANGTTTPYPPVNLTSYSAGNYVLEVYYEVSGSNTTTSLCNDLVTLNNSSNNYKASFSIQSPNLSSTNPSSCFGNEGSITVGG
;
A
#
# COMPACT_ATOMS: atom_id res chain seq x y z
N MET A 1 -43.31 -58.74 -33.64
CA MET A 1 -44.00 -57.43 -33.54
C MET A 1 -44.71 -57.33 -32.19
N LYS A 2 -44.14 -56.59 -31.23
CA LYS A 2 -44.88 -55.66 -30.37
C LYS A 2 -43.89 -54.79 -29.60
N THR A 3 -44.18 -53.49 -29.66
CA THR A 3 -43.45 -52.32 -29.19
C THR A 3 -43.62 -52.06 -27.69
N SER A 4 -42.61 -51.41 -27.09
CA SER A 4 -42.49 -50.99 -25.68
C SER A 4 -43.61 -50.08 -25.17
N PRO A 5 -43.69 -49.80 -23.84
CA PRO A 5 -43.13 -48.52 -23.39
C PRO A 5 -42.45 -48.53 -22.00
N ILE A 6 -41.76 -47.41 -21.79
CA ILE A 6 -40.91 -46.97 -20.70
C ILE A 6 -41.69 -46.77 -19.39
N SER A 7 -41.05 -47.03 -18.23
CA SER A 7 -41.43 -46.40 -16.95
C SER A 7 -40.19 -45.82 -16.27
N PHE A 8 -40.18 -44.48 -16.19
CA PHE A 8 -39.30 -43.66 -15.36
C PHE A 8 -39.78 -43.72 -13.90
N ALA A 9 -38.86 -43.90 -12.95
CA ALA A 9 -38.82 -43.14 -11.68
C ALA A 9 -37.83 -43.80 -10.70
N GLY A 10 -36.81 -43.05 -10.26
CA GLY A 10 -35.90 -43.52 -9.21
C GLY A 10 -34.63 -42.70 -9.04
N THR A 11 -34.73 -41.39 -9.20
CA THR A 11 -33.92 -40.32 -8.60
C THR A 11 -32.47 -40.64 -8.20
N ILE A 12 -31.52 -40.32 -9.10
CA ILE A 12 -30.13 -40.03 -8.70
C ILE A 12 -30.14 -38.67 -8.01
N LEU A 13 -29.99 -38.66 -6.68
CA LEU A 13 -29.71 -37.47 -5.89
C LEU A 13 -28.24 -37.12 -6.08
N LEU A 14 -27.94 -36.33 -7.11
CA LEU A 14 -26.64 -35.69 -7.27
C LEU A 14 -26.58 -34.50 -6.31
N LEU A 15 -26.04 -34.73 -5.10
CA LEU A 15 -25.62 -33.66 -4.20
C LEU A 15 -24.48 -32.88 -4.88
N LEU A 16 -24.83 -31.90 -5.70
CA LEU A 16 -23.93 -30.78 -5.98
C LEU A 16 -23.67 -30.10 -4.64
N LEU A 17 -22.52 -30.41 -4.05
CA LEU A 17 -21.84 -29.51 -3.12
C LEU A 17 -21.47 -28.26 -3.93
N CYS A 18 -22.47 -27.41 -4.15
CA CYS A 18 -22.27 -26.07 -4.65
C CYS A 18 -21.52 -25.34 -3.53
N ASN A 19 -20.19 -25.33 -3.64
CA ASN A 19 -19.38 -24.39 -2.90
C ASN A 19 -19.83 -23.00 -3.33
N TYR A 20 -20.85 -22.46 -2.66
CA TYR A 20 -21.16 -21.04 -2.68
C TYR A 20 -19.98 -20.34 -2.01
N THR A 21 -18.85 -20.26 -2.70
CA THR A 21 -17.96 -19.13 -2.53
C THR A 21 -18.82 -17.95 -2.94
N LYS A 22 -19.31 -17.18 -1.96
CA LYS A 22 -19.89 -15.89 -2.28
C LYS A 22 -18.79 -15.13 -3.02
N ALA A 23 -18.99 -14.89 -4.31
CA ALA A 23 -18.14 -13.95 -5.03
C ALA A 23 -18.11 -12.66 -4.21
N GLN A 24 -16.91 -12.16 -3.88
CA GLN A 24 -16.78 -10.92 -3.14
C GLN A 24 -17.47 -9.82 -3.95
N SER A 25 -18.44 -9.14 -3.32
CA SER A 25 -19.16 -8.04 -3.95
C SER A 25 -18.40 -6.73 -3.79
N PHE A 26 -17.39 -6.67 -2.93
CA PHE A 26 -16.43 -5.56 -2.84
C PHE A 26 -15.03 -6.08 -2.55
N GLY A 27 -14.02 -5.27 -2.86
CA GLY A 27 -12.63 -5.61 -2.58
C GLY A 27 -11.66 -4.55 -3.10
N THR A 28 -10.43 -4.97 -3.38
CA THR A 28 -9.33 -4.11 -3.86
C THR A 28 -8.86 -4.54 -5.24
N THR A 29 -8.51 -3.58 -6.10
CA THR A 29 -7.93 -3.86 -7.42
C THR A 29 -6.44 -3.52 -7.50
N ALA A 30 -5.98 -2.48 -6.79
CA ALA A 30 -4.57 -2.12 -6.73
C ALA A 30 -4.26 -1.30 -5.46
N SER A 31 -2.98 -1.27 -5.08
CA SER A 31 -2.51 -0.45 -3.96
C SER A 31 -1.06 -0.02 -4.17
N ALA A 32 -0.72 1.13 -3.60
CA ALA A 32 0.64 1.66 -3.62
C ALA A 32 0.89 2.54 -2.41
N ILE A 33 2.13 2.57 -1.93
CA ILE A 33 2.56 3.54 -0.90
C ILE A 33 3.24 4.74 -1.55
N TRP A 34 3.11 5.92 -0.94
CA TRP A 34 3.84 7.11 -1.37
C TRP A 34 5.14 7.24 -0.59
N ILE A 35 6.27 7.09 -1.28
CA ILE A 35 7.61 7.30 -0.73
C ILE A 35 8.23 8.52 -1.41
N THR A 36 8.85 9.38 -0.60
CA THR A 36 9.82 10.35 -1.07
C THR A 36 11.20 9.84 -0.71
N ASP A 37 12.02 9.60 -1.72
CA ASP A 37 13.45 9.32 -1.61
C ASP A 37 14.28 10.41 -2.31
N CYS A 38 15.59 10.22 -2.43
CA CYS A 38 16.49 11.17 -3.11
C CYS A 38 16.20 11.32 -4.62
N ASN A 39 15.59 10.32 -5.25
CA ASN A 39 15.41 10.24 -6.69
C ASN A 39 14.01 10.67 -7.10
N GLN A 40 13.00 10.38 -6.28
CA GLN A 40 11.61 10.61 -6.61
C GLN A 40 10.71 10.78 -5.39
N SER A 41 9.54 11.40 -5.64
CA SER A 41 8.42 11.44 -4.72
C SER A 41 7.21 10.89 -5.45
N ASN A 42 6.93 9.61 -5.27
CA ASN A 42 5.97 8.91 -6.11
C ASN A 42 5.36 7.68 -5.40
N PHE A 43 4.35 7.09 -6.04
CA PHE A 43 3.77 5.83 -5.64
C PHE A 43 4.68 4.65 -6.01
N PHE A 44 4.86 3.75 -5.05
CA PHE A 44 5.47 2.43 -5.20
C PHE A 44 4.40 1.36 -5.00
N ASN A 45 4.12 0.62 -6.08
CA ASN A 45 3.07 -0.38 -6.16
C ASN A 45 3.32 -1.53 -5.19
N THR A 46 2.34 -1.81 -4.35
CA THR A 46 2.29 -2.99 -3.48
C THR A 46 1.47 -4.10 -4.13
N SER A 47 0.37 -3.76 -4.81
CA SER A 47 -0.46 -4.72 -5.54
C SER A 47 -1.08 -4.08 -6.78
N GLY A 48 -1.63 -4.93 -7.64
CA GLY A 48 -2.36 -4.55 -8.84
C GLY A 48 -1.82 -5.22 -10.09
N ASN A 49 -2.69 -5.40 -11.08
CA ASN A 49 -2.27 -5.83 -12.41
C ASN A 49 -1.69 -4.65 -13.19
N ALA A 50 -0.97 -4.93 -14.29
CA ALA A 50 -0.30 -3.90 -15.09
C ALA A 50 -1.23 -2.76 -15.55
N ALA A 51 -2.51 -3.05 -15.83
CA ALA A 51 -3.51 -2.05 -16.22
C ALA A 51 -3.99 -1.17 -15.05
N ASP A 52 -3.89 -1.68 -13.82
CA ASP A 52 -4.49 -1.08 -12.62
C ASP A 52 -3.47 -0.40 -11.70
N LEU A 53 -2.17 -0.48 -12.03
CA LEU A 53 -1.10 0.11 -11.25
C LEU A 53 -1.37 1.59 -10.96
N ILE A 54 -0.92 2.02 -9.78
CA ILE A 54 -1.11 3.38 -9.27
C ILE A 54 0.13 4.21 -9.57
N GLY A 55 1.29 3.68 -9.22
CA GLY A 55 2.59 4.24 -9.58
C GLY A 55 3.09 3.71 -10.92
N PRO A 56 4.20 4.26 -11.45
CA PRO A 56 4.89 3.72 -12.61
C PRO A 56 5.19 2.20 -12.47
N PRO A 57 5.16 1.41 -13.55
CA PRO A 57 5.38 -0.04 -13.48
C PRO A 57 6.70 -0.47 -12.81
N GLY A 58 7.76 0.34 -12.97
CA GLY A 58 9.06 0.08 -12.33
C GLY A 58 9.11 0.40 -10.83
N ASN A 59 8.16 1.19 -10.33
CA ASN A 59 8.08 1.51 -8.92
C ASN A 59 7.34 0.40 -8.19
N VAL A 60 8.04 -0.69 -7.89
CA VAL A 60 7.55 -1.79 -7.05
C VAL A 60 7.99 -1.53 -5.62
N PHE A 61 7.12 -1.77 -4.64
CA PHE A 61 7.49 -1.63 -3.22
C PHE A 61 8.07 -2.93 -2.64
N ASN A 62 7.41 -4.06 -2.91
CA ASN A 62 7.77 -5.31 -2.26
C ASN A 62 9.16 -5.78 -2.70
N ASN A 63 10.01 -6.14 -1.73
CA ASN A 63 11.42 -6.50 -1.90
C ASN A 63 12.34 -5.37 -2.40
N THR A 64 11.86 -4.12 -2.45
CA THR A 64 12.69 -2.98 -2.84
C THR A 64 13.64 -2.61 -1.72
N ASN A 65 14.86 -2.22 -2.10
CA ASN A 65 15.82 -1.58 -1.22
C ASN A 65 15.90 -0.10 -1.57
N PHE A 66 15.49 0.78 -0.65
CA PHE A 66 15.58 2.23 -0.83
C PHE A 66 16.99 2.79 -0.65
N GLY A 67 17.95 1.94 -0.32
CA GLY A 67 19.35 2.28 -0.25
C GLY A 67 19.77 2.75 1.14
N VAL A 68 20.86 3.51 1.16
CA VAL A 68 21.54 3.97 2.37
C VAL A 68 21.29 5.46 2.55
N HIS A 69 20.89 5.86 3.76
CA HIS A 69 20.56 7.22 4.11
C HIS A 69 21.37 7.69 5.32
N THR A 70 21.73 8.97 5.36
CA THR A 70 22.31 9.57 6.56
C THR A 70 21.23 9.79 7.61
N GLN A 71 21.54 9.49 8.87
CA GLN A 71 20.65 9.71 10.00
C GLN A 71 20.14 11.16 10.04
N ASN A 72 18.84 11.33 10.27
CA ASN A 72 18.14 12.61 10.32
C ASN A 72 18.18 13.45 9.03
N SER A 73 18.62 12.89 7.90
CA SER A 73 18.74 13.65 6.65
C SER A 73 17.40 14.01 5.99
N GLY A 74 16.31 13.33 6.35
CA GLY A 74 15.00 13.54 5.71
C GLY A 74 14.95 13.05 4.25
N THR A 75 15.94 12.26 3.83
CA THR A 75 16.07 11.75 2.45
C THR A 75 15.22 10.52 2.15
N LEU A 76 14.52 9.98 3.15
CA LEU A 76 13.56 8.89 2.99
C LEU A 76 12.34 9.14 3.89
N ILE A 77 11.18 9.33 3.27
CA ILE A 77 9.94 9.71 3.97
C ILE A 77 8.77 8.90 3.44
N LEU A 78 8.03 8.25 4.35
CA LEU A 78 6.72 7.67 4.05
C LEU A 78 5.64 8.74 4.22
N ARG A 79 4.85 8.99 3.15
CA ARG A 79 3.83 10.05 3.12
C ARG A 79 2.39 9.55 3.10
N GLY A 80 2.16 8.25 2.99
CA GLY A 80 0.82 7.68 2.91
C GLY A 80 0.71 6.67 1.77
N ALA A 81 -0.47 6.58 1.17
CA ALA A 81 -0.80 5.56 0.17
C ALA A 81 -2.04 5.90 -0.64
N GLN A 82 -2.27 5.10 -1.67
CA GLN A 82 -3.53 5.00 -2.39
C GLN A 82 -3.94 3.52 -2.48
N VAL A 83 -5.23 3.25 -2.38
CA VAL A 83 -5.85 1.96 -2.70
C VAL A 83 -7.00 2.21 -3.66
N LYS A 84 -7.07 1.40 -4.72
CA LYS A 84 -8.23 1.30 -5.59
C LYS A 84 -9.11 0.16 -5.10
N THR A 85 -10.38 0.43 -4.91
CA THR A 85 -11.38 -0.54 -4.48
C THR A 85 -12.44 -0.71 -5.55
N PHE A 86 -13.13 -1.84 -5.52
CA PHE A 86 -14.35 -2.06 -6.30
C PHE A 86 -15.50 -2.43 -5.37
N LYS A 87 -16.73 -2.16 -5.82
CA LYS A 87 -17.96 -2.64 -5.19
C LYS A 87 -19.04 -2.86 -6.25
N ASN A 88 -19.89 -3.87 -6.07
CA ASN A 88 -21.16 -3.97 -6.77
C ASN A 88 -22.07 -2.81 -6.32
N PRO A 89 -22.40 -1.84 -7.20
CA PRO A 89 -23.16 -0.66 -6.80
C PRO A 89 -24.57 -0.97 -6.26
N ALA A 90 -25.16 -2.10 -6.65
CA ALA A 90 -26.51 -2.47 -6.28
C ALA A 90 -26.62 -3.21 -4.93
N SER A 91 -25.54 -3.80 -4.45
CA SER A 91 -25.61 -4.77 -3.33
C SER A 91 -24.44 -4.73 -2.36
N SER A 92 -23.52 -3.77 -2.48
CA SER A 92 -22.33 -3.71 -1.63
C SER A 92 -21.87 -2.29 -1.36
N ASN A 93 -21.00 -2.17 -0.35
CA ASN A 93 -20.47 -0.89 0.10
C ASN A 93 -18.98 -0.99 0.44
N VAL A 94 -18.27 0.14 0.34
CA VAL A 94 -16.94 0.36 0.88
C VAL A 94 -17.00 1.60 1.74
N CYS A 95 -16.56 1.48 2.98
CA CYS A 95 -16.79 2.49 4.01
C CYS A 95 -15.53 3.21 4.43
N SER A 96 -14.42 2.48 4.54
CA SER A 96 -13.14 3.07 4.91
C SER A 96 -11.99 2.24 4.39
N VAL A 97 -10.86 2.93 4.18
CA VAL A 97 -9.59 2.31 3.84
C VAL A 97 -8.52 2.84 4.77
N ARG A 98 -7.69 1.92 5.29
CA ARG A 98 -6.59 2.25 6.19
C ARG A 98 -5.33 1.51 5.75
N MET A 99 -4.22 2.24 5.69
CA MET A 99 -2.90 1.63 5.59
C MET A 99 -2.35 1.42 6.99
N TYR A 100 -1.76 0.25 7.22
CA TYR A 100 -0.95 -0.03 8.40
C TYR A 100 0.50 -0.16 8.00
N TYR A 101 1.39 0.42 8.80
CA TYR A 101 2.82 0.35 8.60
C TYR A 101 3.57 0.13 9.92
N ARG A 102 4.75 -0.45 9.83
CA ARG A 102 5.74 -0.48 10.92
C ARG A 102 7.14 -0.44 10.37
N VAL A 103 8.06 0.07 11.18
CA VAL A 103 9.49 0.13 10.89
C VAL A 103 10.23 -0.54 12.02
N TYR A 104 11.14 -1.46 11.71
CA TYR A 104 11.89 -2.18 12.72
C TYR A 104 13.28 -2.60 12.20
N PRO A 105 14.29 -2.75 13.09
CA PRO A 105 15.61 -3.24 12.70
C PRO A 105 15.52 -4.66 12.13
N GLN A 106 16.30 -4.97 11.09
CA GLN A 106 16.36 -6.33 10.52
C GLN A 106 16.81 -7.40 11.54
N SER A 107 17.63 -7.02 12.52
CA SER A 107 18.08 -7.88 13.61
C SER A 107 17.07 -8.00 14.76
N GLY A 108 16.00 -7.20 14.74
CA GLY A 108 15.01 -7.12 15.80
C GLY A 108 13.69 -7.82 15.45
N GLY A 109 12.91 -8.12 16.48
CA GLY A 109 11.52 -8.54 16.31
C GLY A 109 10.65 -7.39 15.82
N PRO A 110 9.64 -7.67 14.98
CA PRO A 110 8.76 -6.61 14.50
C PRO A 110 7.83 -6.11 15.62
N GLY A 111 7.70 -4.79 15.74
CA GLY A 111 6.80 -4.14 16.70
C GLY A 111 5.35 -4.04 16.24
N SER A 112 4.56 -3.25 16.98
CA SER A 112 3.17 -2.92 16.65
C SER A 112 3.06 -2.07 15.38
N PHE A 113 1.94 -2.20 14.67
CA PHE A 113 1.63 -1.35 13.53
C PHE A 113 1.10 0.02 13.98
N SER A 114 1.52 1.04 13.25
CA SER A 114 0.87 2.35 13.18
C SER A 114 -0.06 2.39 11.96
N SER A 115 -1.00 3.33 11.92
CA SER A 115 -1.98 3.42 10.84
C SER A 115 -2.12 4.82 10.25
N ILE A 116 -2.47 4.89 8.97
CA ILE A 116 -2.85 6.11 8.27
C ILE A 116 -4.19 5.86 7.57
N ASP A 117 -5.21 6.64 7.94
CA ASP A 117 -6.51 6.64 7.25
C ASP A 117 -6.38 7.22 5.84
N LEU A 118 -6.87 6.47 4.85
CA LEU A 118 -6.94 6.90 3.46
C LEU A 118 -8.36 7.40 3.19
N PRO A 119 -8.59 8.73 3.12
CA PRO A 119 -9.91 9.26 2.85
C PRO A 119 -10.33 8.91 1.42
N PHE A 120 -11.65 8.85 1.23
CA PHE A 120 -12.24 8.75 -0.10
C PHE A 120 -11.74 9.91 -0.97
N LEU A 121 -11.25 9.57 -2.17
CA LEU A 121 -10.79 10.54 -3.15
C LEU A 121 -11.85 10.77 -4.22
N GLU A 122 -12.32 9.70 -4.86
CA GLU A 122 -13.25 9.78 -5.98
C GLU A 122 -13.90 8.43 -6.32
N ASP A 123 -15.06 8.51 -6.95
CA ASP A 123 -15.72 7.39 -7.64
C ASP A 123 -15.34 7.39 -9.12
N CYS A 124 -15.48 6.23 -9.77
CA CYS A 124 -15.45 6.14 -11.22
C CYS A 124 -16.59 6.95 -11.85
N ASN A 125 -16.29 7.75 -12.89
CA ASN A 125 -17.34 8.32 -13.73
C ASN A 125 -17.85 7.22 -14.68
N ALA A 126 -18.94 6.56 -14.30
CA ALA A 126 -19.51 5.46 -15.08
C ALA A 126 -19.95 5.87 -16.49
N GLY A 127 -20.24 7.16 -16.73
CA GLY A 127 -20.63 7.67 -18.04
C GLY A 127 -19.46 7.72 -19.04
N THR A 128 -18.23 7.87 -18.55
CA THR A 128 -17.02 7.94 -19.39
C THR A 128 -16.10 6.73 -19.22
N GLY A 129 -16.27 5.92 -18.17
CA GLY A 129 -15.39 4.79 -17.85
C GLY A 129 -13.99 5.22 -17.40
N VAL A 130 -13.87 6.43 -16.84
CA VAL A 130 -12.58 7.02 -16.43
C VAL A 130 -12.74 7.71 -15.08
N PHE A 131 -11.75 7.59 -14.21
CA PHE A 131 -11.71 8.36 -12.98
C PHE A 131 -11.47 9.85 -13.26
N PRO A 132 -12.00 10.78 -12.45
CA PRO A 132 -11.72 12.21 -12.61
C PRO A 132 -10.21 12.56 -12.60
N SER A 133 -9.41 11.89 -11.76
CA SER A 133 -7.94 12.04 -11.76
C SER A 133 -7.20 11.24 -12.85
N GLY A 134 -7.93 10.55 -13.72
CA GLY A 134 -7.39 9.73 -14.81
C GLY A 134 -7.29 8.24 -14.50
N GLY A 135 -7.12 7.45 -15.57
CA GLY A 135 -7.15 5.99 -15.56
C GLY A 135 -8.55 5.42 -15.80
N THR A 136 -8.62 4.29 -16.49
CA THR A 136 -9.87 3.59 -16.78
C THR A 136 -10.48 2.99 -15.53
N CYS A 137 -11.80 2.89 -15.50
CA CYS A 137 -12.56 2.28 -14.41
C CYS A 137 -13.94 1.85 -14.87
N VAL A 138 -14.64 1.09 -14.02
CA VAL A 138 -16.05 0.73 -14.20
C VAL A 138 -16.90 1.21 -13.02
N ALA A 139 -18.22 1.19 -13.21
CA ALA A 139 -19.16 1.60 -12.17
C ALA A 139 -18.94 0.82 -10.87
N GLY A 140 -18.75 1.54 -9.76
CA GLY A 140 -18.46 0.95 -8.45
C GLY A 140 -16.97 0.92 -8.07
N ASP A 141 -16.07 1.24 -9.01
CA ASP A 141 -14.66 1.45 -8.66
C ASP A 141 -14.48 2.79 -7.94
N GLN A 142 -13.58 2.82 -6.96
CA GLN A 142 -13.30 3.98 -6.13
C GLN A 142 -11.81 4.12 -5.86
N LYS A 143 -11.34 5.34 -5.62
CA LYS A 143 -9.99 5.62 -5.12
C LYS A 143 -10.05 6.17 -3.70
N TRP A 144 -9.10 5.71 -2.88
CA TRP A 144 -8.89 6.17 -1.52
C TRP A 144 -7.44 6.57 -1.38
N GLN A 145 -7.16 7.79 -0.93
CA GLN A 145 -5.80 8.32 -0.99
C GLN A 145 -5.49 9.31 0.12
N ARG A 146 -4.30 9.16 0.70
CA ARG A 146 -3.64 10.24 1.44
C ARG A 146 -2.19 10.38 1.00
N VAL A 147 -1.80 11.61 0.66
CA VAL A 147 -0.41 12.02 0.49
C VAL A 147 -0.16 13.18 1.45
N ILE A 148 0.69 12.97 2.46
CA ILE A 148 0.93 13.91 3.55
C ILE A 148 2.05 14.87 3.14
N ALA A 149 1.74 16.17 3.11
CA ALA A 149 2.69 17.22 2.82
C ALA A 149 3.67 17.45 3.99
N ASN A 150 4.79 18.12 3.71
CA ASN A 150 5.69 18.56 4.77
C ASN A 150 4.98 19.53 5.73
N GLY A 151 5.31 19.46 7.02
CA GLY A 151 4.73 20.32 8.05
C GLY A 151 3.30 19.96 8.48
N THR A 152 2.64 19.00 7.82
CA THR A 152 1.36 18.47 8.32
C THR A 152 1.58 17.75 9.65
N THR A 153 0.75 18.03 10.65
CA THR A 153 0.75 17.35 11.95
C THR A 153 -0.59 16.70 12.28
N THR A 154 -1.66 17.05 11.55
CA THR A 154 -3.01 16.52 11.73
C THR A 154 -3.58 16.09 10.38
N PRO A 155 -4.23 14.91 10.26
CA PRO A 155 -4.38 13.88 11.30
C PRO A 155 -3.09 13.10 11.58
N TYR A 156 -2.13 13.08 10.64
CA TYR A 156 -0.86 12.38 10.77
C TYR A 156 0.28 13.20 10.18
N PRO A 157 1.47 13.22 10.81
CA PRO A 157 2.67 13.75 10.18
C PRO A 157 3.27 12.79 9.14
N PRO A 158 4.07 13.30 8.18
CA PRO A 158 4.87 12.43 7.33
C PRO A 158 5.91 11.70 8.18
N VAL A 159 6.19 10.43 7.87
CA VAL A 159 7.09 9.59 8.67
C VAL A 159 8.49 9.69 8.09
N ASN A 160 9.38 10.41 8.76
CA ASN A 160 10.78 10.47 8.39
C ASN A 160 11.47 9.14 8.76
N LEU A 161 11.72 8.29 7.78
CA LEU A 161 12.33 6.98 7.98
C LEU A 161 13.83 7.08 8.31
N THR A 162 14.44 8.24 8.14
CA THR A 162 15.86 8.47 8.49
C THR A 162 16.08 8.88 9.94
N SER A 163 15.02 9.08 10.74
CA SER A 163 15.14 9.54 12.13
C SER A 163 15.52 8.44 13.12
N TYR A 164 15.53 7.18 12.70
CA TYR A 164 15.96 6.07 13.55
C TYR A 164 17.50 6.05 13.71
N SER A 165 18.01 5.27 14.65
CA SER A 165 19.46 5.04 14.81
C SER A 165 20.10 4.43 13.56
N ALA A 166 21.42 4.51 13.45
CA ALA A 166 22.14 3.78 12.42
C ALA A 166 21.86 2.27 12.49
N GLY A 167 21.68 1.62 11.34
CA GLY A 167 21.31 0.21 11.23
C GLY A 167 20.55 -0.13 9.95
N ASN A 168 20.23 -1.41 9.78
CA ASN A 168 19.42 -1.90 8.66
C ASN A 168 17.97 -2.09 9.12
N TYR A 169 17.02 -1.61 8.32
CA TYR A 169 15.60 -1.56 8.68
C TYR A 169 14.72 -2.24 7.64
N VAL A 170 13.56 -2.68 8.11
CA VAL A 170 12.44 -3.12 7.29
C VAL A 170 11.30 -2.13 7.47
N LEU A 171 10.75 -1.63 6.36
CA LEU A 171 9.44 -1.00 6.32
C LEU A 171 8.43 -2.07 5.87
N GLU A 172 7.44 -2.34 6.70
CA GLU A 172 6.41 -3.34 6.43
C GLU A 172 5.03 -2.69 6.41
N VAL A 173 4.21 -3.02 5.40
CA VAL A 173 2.89 -2.43 5.19
C VAL A 173 1.83 -3.44 4.78
N TYR A 174 0.59 -3.18 5.16
CA TYR A 174 -0.61 -3.82 4.62
C TYR A 174 -1.79 -2.83 4.66
N TYR A 175 -2.93 -3.22 4.11
CA TYR A 175 -4.13 -2.37 4.08
C TYR A 175 -5.35 -3.12 4.56
N GLU A 176 -6.30 -2.39 5.11
CA GLU A 176 -7.64 -2.88 5.43
C GLU A 176 -8.69 -2.02 4.73
N VAL A 177 -9.71 -2.68 4.22
CA VAL A 177 -10.88 -2.08 3.60
C VAL A 177 -12.11 -2.59 4.33
N SER A 178 -12.85 -1.69 4.97
CA SER A 178 -14.14 -2.04 5.58
C SER A 178 -15.27 -1.79 4.60
N GLY A 179 -16.29 -2.64 4.64
CA GLY A 179 -17.40 -2.57 3.69
C GLY A 179 -18.50 -3.56 4.01
N SER A 180 -19.31 -3.88 3.01
CA SER A 180 -20.35 -4.90 3.11
C SER A 180 -20.52 -5.59 1.76
N ASN A 181 -20.53 -6.93 1.76
CA ASN A 181 -20.76 -7.74 0.56
C ASN A 181 -22.24 -7.86 0.18
N THR A 182 -23.15 -7.48 1.08
CA THR A 182 -24.58 -7.81 0.98
C THR A 182 -25.50 -6.60 1.06
N THR A 183 -25.00 -5.43 1.45
CA THR A 183 -25.79 -4.22 1.57
C THR A 183 -25.01 -3.00 1.08
N THR A 184 -25.73 -1.96 0.68
CA THR A 184 -25.15 -0.67 0.26
C THR A 184 -24.92 0.30 1.42
N SER A 185 -25.24 -0.08 2.67
CA SER A 185 -25.22 0.83 3.82
C SER A 185 -24.41 0.33 5.03
N LEU A 186 -24.23 -0.98 5.19
CA LEU A 186 -23.44 -1.52 6.30
C LEU A 186 -21.94 -1.49 6.01
N CYS A 187 -21.17 -1.67 7.08
CA CYS A 187 -19.70 -1.68 7.10
C CYS A 187 -19.19 -2.81 8.01
N ASN A 188 -19.78 -4.00 7.87
CA ASN A 188 -19.61 -5.12 8.79
C ASN A 188 -18.65 -6.21 8.29
N ASP A 189 -18.12 -6.05 7.07
CA ASP A 189 -17.13 -6.94 6.48
C ASP A 189 -15.77 -6.23 6.37
N LEU A 190 -14.69 -7.00 6.42
CA LEU A 190 -13.31 -6.51 6.32
C LEU A 190 -12.55 -7.30 5.25
N VAL A 191 -11.84 -6.58 4.39
CA VAL A 191 -10.90 -7.13 3.42
C VAL A 191 -9.49 -6.67 3.79
N THR A 192 -8.60 -7.62 4.05
CA THR A 192 -7.18 -7.35 4.28
C THR A 192 -6.41 -7.53 2.98
N LEU A 193 -5.73 -6.47 2.54
CA LEU A 193 -4.84 -6.51 1.37
C LEU A 193 -3.39 -6.63 1.84
N ASN A 194 -2.81 -7.80 1.60
CA ASN A 194 -1.44 -8.14 1.93
C ASN A 194 -0.83 -9.01 0.81
N ASN A 195 0.47 -9.28 0.90
CA ASN A 195 1.24 -10.11 -0.03
C ASN A 195 1.01 -11.62 0.24
N SER A 196 -0.21 -12.11 -0.03
CA SER A 196 -0.56 -13.54 0.10
C SER A 196 -0.31 -14.08 1.52
N SER A 197 -1.00 -13.51 2.51
CA SER A 197 -0.86 -13.81 3.94
C SER A 197 0.43 -13.32 4.61
N ASN A 198 1.39 -12.80 3.84
CA ASN A 198 2.49 -11.98 4.37
C ASN A 198 2.21 -10.50 4.10
N ASN A 199 2.82 -9.59 4.84
CA ASN A 199 2.74 -8.15 4.51
C ASN A 199 3.79 -7.77 3.46
N TYR A 200 3.58 -6.64 2.79
CA TYR A 200 4.56 -6.11 1.86
C TYR A 200 5.73 -5.53 2.63
N LYS A 201 6.97 -5.78 2.17
CA LYS A 201 8.18 -5.33 2.86
C LYS A 201 9.16 -4.68 1.90
N ALA A 202 9.80 -3.62 2.37
CA ALA A 202 10.97 -3.01 1.75
C ALA A 202 12.07 -2.84 2.79
N SER A 203 13.29 -2.61 2.33
CA SER A 203 14.46 -2.42 3.19
C SER A 203 15.16 -1.09 2.92
N PHE A 204 15.89 -0.61 3.92
CA PHE A 204 16.79 0.54 3.81
C PHE A 204 17.81 0.49 4.94
N SER A 205 18.88 1.26 4.81
CA SER A 205 19.91 1.37 5.85
C SER A 205 20.12 2.82 6.25
N ILE A 206 20.42 3.03 7.53
CA ILE A 206 20.79 4.33 8.09
C ILE A 206 22.25 4.28 8.50
N GLN A 207 23.03 5.27 8.07
CA GLN A 207 24.41 5.51 8.52
C GLN A 207 24.48 6.83 9.29
N SER A 208 25.38 6.89 10.27
CA SER A 208 25.66 8.10 11.04
C SER A 208 27.16 8.36 10.99
N PRO A 209 27.66 9.00 9.91
CA PRO A 209 29.09 9.24 9.74
C PRO A 209 29.59 10.25 10.78
N ASN A 210 30.80 10.01 11.28
CA ASN A 210 31.49 10.95 12.16
C ASN A 210 32.15 12.03 11.30
N LEU A 211 31.73 13.29 11.50
CA LEU A 211 32.34 14.44 10.84
C LEU A 211 33.34 15.11 11.79
N SER A 212 34.60 15.18 11.39
CA SER A 212 35.61 15.98 12.06
C SER A 212 36.19 17.01 11.10
N SER A 213 36.68 18.13 11.64
CA SER A 213 37.30 19.17 10.83
C SER A 213 38.51 19.75 11.54
N THR A 214 39.44 20.26 10.75
CA THR A 214 40.56 21.08 11.20
C THR A 214 40.45 22.41 10.48
N ASN A 215 40.39 23.51 11.23
CA ASN A 215 40.36 24.85 10.65
C ASN A 215 41.76 25.26 10.19
N PRO A 216 41.88 26.03 9.08
CA PRO A 216 43.15 26.67 8.73
C PRO A 216 43.62 27.58 9.87
N SER A 217 44.92 27.58 10.15
CA SER A 217 45.54 28.47 11.14
C SER A 217 45.87 29.86 10.56
N SER A 218 45.77 30.02 9.24
CA SER A 218 46.02 31.27 8.52
C SER A 218 44.85 31.65 7.61
N CYS A 219 44.65 32.95 7.38
CA CYS A 219 43.67 33.43 6.40
C CYS A 219 44.08 32.98 4.99
N PHE A 220 43.18 32.30 4.28
CA PHE A 220 43.44 31.66 2.99
C PHE A 220 44.46 30.49 3.04
N GLY A 221 44.72 29.94 4.22
CA GLY A 221 45.54 28.73 4.39
C GLY A 221 44.89 27.48 3.80
N ASN A 222 45.70 26.56 3.29
CA ASN A 222 45.25 25.30 2.68
C ASN A 222 45.32 24.10 3.65
N GLU A 223 45.61 24.36 4.93
CA GLU A 223 45.77 23.33 5.97
C GLU A 223 44.43 22.88 6.58
N GLY A 224 43.32 23.52 6.18
CA GLY A 224 41.98 23.13 6.60
C GLY A 224 41.56 21.78 6.01
N SER A 225 40.88 20.96 6.81
CA SER A 225 40.35 19.67 6.34
C SER A 225 38.97 19.37 6.93
N ILE A 226 38.20 18.57 6.20
CA ILE A 226 37.00 17.89 6.69
C ILE A 226 37.24 16.40 6.47
N THR A 227 37.11 15.61 7.53
CA THR A 227 37.21 14.15 7.46
C THR A 227 35.82 13.57 7.72
N VAL A 228 35.40 12.68 6.82
CA VAL A 228 34.18 11.87 6.96
C VAL A 228 34.61 10.46 7.34
N GLY A 229 34.35 10.06 8.58
CA GLY A 229 34.60 8.71 9.10
C GLY A 229 33.33 7.89 9.20
N GLY A 230 33.46 6.57 9.03
CA GLY A 230 32.41 5.58 9.27
C GLY A 230 32.66 4.80 10.56
#